data_AF-A0A9P9L858-F1
#
_entry.id   AF-A0A9P9L858-F1
#
_cell.length_a   1.000
_cell.length_b   1.000
_cell.length_c   1.000
_cell.angle_alpha   90.00
_cell.angle_beta   90.00
_cell.angle_gamma   90.00
#
_symmetry.space_group_name_H-M   'P 1'
#
loop_
_entity.id
_entity.type
_entity.pdbx_description
1 polymer ?
#
loop_
_entity_poly.entity_id
_entity_poly.type
_entity_poly.pdbx_seq_one_letter_code
_entity_poly.pdbx_strand_id
1 'polypeptide(L)'
;MVDFTLFEDKASAYHACVAHYNKCEIRRVETYNRQYLLTLAWRRVAHFSKTGTRSGPTILTKDLPTKMKTVVLASVIVDEMNTLTNTAAARGWRVIPIEDYF
;
A
#
# COMPACT_ATOMS: atom_id res chain seq x y z
N MET A 1 1.15 -12.54 -12.83
CA MET A 1 0.52 -13.84 -12.57
C MET A 1 1.61 -14.73 -12.00
N VAL A 2 1.42 -15.24 -10.78
CA VAL A 2 2.37 -16.16 -10.14
C VAL A 2 2.13 -17.55 -10.73
N ASP A 3 3.18 -18.22 -11.18
CA ASP A 3 3.08 -19.59 -11.69
C ASP A 3 3.22 -20.57 -10.53
N PHE A 4 2.13 -21.25 -10.21
CA PHE A 4 2.01 -22.15 -9.07
C PHE A 4 2.76 -23.47 -9.26
N THR A 5 3.11 -23.82 -10.51
CA THR A 5 3.80 -25.08 -10.83
C THR A 5 5.29 -25.07 -10.48
N LEU A 6 5.83 -23.91 -10.11
CA LEU A 6 7.23 -23.69 -9.76
C LEU A 6 7.53 -23.89 -8.25
N PHE A 7 6.52 -24.15 -7.43
CA PHE A 7 6.67 -24.29 -5.98
C PHE A 7 6.47 -25.74 -5.54
N GLU A 8 7.39 -26.23 -4.72
CA GLU A 8 7.38 -27.61 -4.21
C GLU A 8 6.23 -27.85 -3.22
N ASP A 9 5.79 -26.81 -2.52
CA ASP A 9 4.74 -26.87 -1.51
C ASP A 9 3.76 -25.67 -1.58
N LYS A 10 2.55 -25.90 -1.08
CA LYS A 10 1.46 -24.91 -1.10
C LYS A 10 1.78 -23.66 -0.27
N ALA A 11 2.52 -23.80 0.84
CA ALA A 11 2.86 -22.66 1.69
C ALA A 11 3.83 -21.71 0.97
N SER A 12 4.85 -22.24 0.28
CA SER A 12 5.72 -21.42 -0.57
C SER A 12 4.97 -20.69 -1.68
N ALA A 13 4.00 -21.36 -2.33
CA ALA A 13 3.18 -20.74 -3.35
C ALA A 13 2.31 -19.59 -2.78
N TYR A 14 1.77 -19.78 -1.58
CA TYR A 14 1.01 -18.76 -0.85
C TYR A 14 1.89 -17.55 -0.49
N HIS A 15 3.07 -17.76 0.08
CA HIS A 15 4.01 -16.68 0.39
C HIS A 15 4.45 -15.91 -0.86
N ALA A 16 4.69 -16.60 -1.98
CA ALA A 16 5.01 -15.95 -3.25
C ALA A 16 3.85 -15.06 -3.75
N CYS A 17 2.60 -15.48 -3.56
CA CYS A 17 1.43 -14.67 -3.89
C CYS A 17 1.32 -13.41 -3.03
N VAL A 18 1.51 -13.54 -1.71
CA VAL A 18 1.51 -12.40 -0.78
C VAL A 18 2.61 -11.40 -1.15
N ALA A 19 3.83 -11.89 -1.42
CA ALA A 19 4.95 -11.05 -1.82
C ALA A 19 4.69 -10.34 -3.16
N HIS A 20 4.10 -11.04 -4.14
CA HIS A 20 3.72 -10.46 -5.41
C HIS A 20 2.67 -9.36 -5.25
N TYR A 21 1.64 -9.62 -4.44
CA TYR A 21 0.60 -8.63 -4.14
C TYR A 21 1.21 -7.37 -3.51
N ASN A 22 2.03 -7.53 -2.46
CA ASN A 22 2.71 -6.42 -1.79
C ASN A 22 3.51 -5.56 -2.77
N LYS A 23 4.27 -6.19 -3.67
CA LYS A 23 5.07 -5.48 -4.68
C LYS A 23 4.19 -4.67 -5.63
N CYS A 24 3.07 -5.23 -6.07
CA CYS A 24 2.12 -4.54 -6.93
C CYS A 24 1.46 -3.37 -6.20
N GLU A 25 1.07 -3.55 -4.95
CA GLU A 25 0.38 -2.53 -4.16
C GLU A 25 1.30 -1.35 -3.82
N ILE A 26 2.55 -1.62 -3.43
CA ILE A 26 3.59 -0.59 -3.24
C ILE A 26 3.73 0.24 -4.51
N ARG A 27 3.96 -0.41 -5.67
CA ARG A 27 4.13 0.30 -6.94
C ARG A 27 2.92 1.14 -7.32
N ARG A 28 1.71 0.62 -7.07
CA ARG A 28 0.45 1.32 -7.38
C ARG A 28 0.32 2.60 -6.55
N VAL A 29 0.55 2.51 -5.25
CA VAL A 29 0.44 3.66 -4.33
C VAL A 29 1.56 4.66 -4.58
N GLU A 30 2.80 4.21 -4.78
CA GLU A 30 3.92 5.09 -5.15
C GLU A 30 3.64 5.87 -6.44
N THR A 31 3.16 5.19 -7.48
CA THR A 31 2.82 5.83 -8.76
C THR A 31 1.73 6.88 -8.57
N TYR A 32 0.67 6.54 -7.84
CA TYR A 32 -0.43 7.47 -7.55
C TYR A 32 0.05 8.70 -6.77
N ASN A 33 0.78 8.49 -5.66
CA ASN A 33 1.27 9.58 -4.83
C ASN A 33 2.27 10.47 -5.59
N ARG A 34 3.16 9.88 -6.40
CA ARG A 34 4.09 10.63 -7.26
C ARG A 34 3.36 11.51 -8.25
N GLN A 35 2.39 10.95 -8.99
CA GLN A 35 1.60 11.72 -9.96
C GLN A 35 0.80 12.84 -9.30
N TYR A 36 0.26 12.56 -8.11
CA TYR A 36 -0.47 13.55 -7.32
C TYR A 36 0.43 14.73 -6.90
N LEU A 37 1.63 14.45 -6.37
CA LEU A 37 2.60 15.48 -5.98
C LEU A 37 3.10 16.29 -7.19
N LEU A 38 3.36 15.64 -8.33
CA LEU A 38 3.74 16.33 -9.57
C LEU A 38 2.63 17.27 -10.04
N THR A 39 1.38 16.82 -9.99
CA THR A 39 0.21 17.64 -10.36
C THR A 39 0.07 18.86 -9.43
N LEU A 40 0.30 18.68 -8.13
CA LEU A 40 0.31 19.80 -7.17
C LEU A 40 1.45 20.78 -7.45
N ALA A 41 2.65 20.28 -7.73
CA ALA A 41 3.79 21.13 -8.09
C ALA A 41 3.50 21.95 -9.35
N TRP A 42 2.92 21.34 -10.39
CA TRP A 42 2.52 22.06 -11.61
C TRP A 42 1.46 23.12 -11.35
N ARG A 43 0.46 22.84 -10.50
CA ARG A 43 -0.53 23.85 -10.11
C ARG A 43 0.11 25.04 -9.40
N ARG A 44 1.07 24.79 -8.50
CA ARG A 44 1.83 25.85 -7.81
C ARG A 44 2.63 26.69 -8.82
N VAL A 45 3.35 26.05 -9.74
CA VAL A 45 4.13 26.76 -10.78
C VAL A 45 3.22 27.60 -11.68
N ALA A 46 2.10 27.05 -12.15
CA ALA A 46 1.13 27.77 -12.98
C ALA A 46 0.52 28.96 -12.22
N HIS A 47 0.22 28.79 -10.93
CA HIS A 47 -0.24 29.87 -10.07
C HIS A 47 0.82 30.97 -9.94
N PHE A 48 2.07 30.64 -9.62
CA PHE A 48 3.15 31.63 -9.53
C PHE A 48 3.37 32.37 -10.84
N SER A 49 3.34 31.67 -11.98
CA SER A 49 3.43 32.29 -13.30
C SER A 49 2.31 33.31 -13.56
N LYS A 50 1.08 33.00 -13.14
CA LYS A 50 -0.08 33.90 -13.33
C LYS A 50 -0.08 35.10 -12.39
N THR A 51 0.31 34.92 -11.13
CA THR A 51 0.21 35.97 -10.08
C THR A 51 1.43 36.89 -10.06
N GLY A 52 2.54 36.48 -10.69
CA GLY A 52 3.81 37.22 -10.69
C GLY A 52 4.59 37.10 -9.37
N THR A 53 5.75 37.74 -9.31
CA THR A 53 6.69 37.68 -8.17
C THR A 53 6.54 38.82 -7.16
N ARG A 54 5.54 39.70 -7.33
CA ARG A 54 5.40 40.93 -6.52
C ARG A 54 5.06 40.66 -5.05
N SER A 55 4.38 39.55 -4.75
CA SER A 55 4.12 39.10 -3.40
C SER A 55 4.79 37.75 -3.19
N GLY A 56 5.25 37.50 -1.96
CA GLY A 56 5.91 36.24 -1.62
C GLY A 56 5.02 35.04 -1.96
N PRO A 57 5.60 33.91 -2.36
CA PRO A 57 4.84 32.75 -2.78
C PRO A 57 3.93 32.26 -1.66
N THR A 58 2.61 32.43 -1.81
CA THR A 58 1.62 31.97 -0.83
C THR A 58 1.06 30.62 -1.27
N ILE A 59 1.27 29.57 -0.46
CA ILE A 59 0.70 28.25 -0.71
C ILE A 59 -0.80 28.30 -0.39
N LEU A 60 -1.65 28.08 -1.38
CA LEU A 60 -3.10 28.06 -1.18
C LEU A 60 -3.53 26.69 -0.62
N THR A 61 -4.65 26.63 0.09
CA THR A 61 -5.21 25.39 0.64
C THR A 61 -5.47 24.33 -0.44
N LYS A 62 -5.80 24.76 -1.67
CA LYS A 62 -5.95 23.87 -2.84
C LYS A 62 -4.64 23.24 -3.32
N ASP A 63 -3.50 23.77 -2.90
CA ASP A 63 -2.16 23.29 -3.23
C ASP A 63 -1.58 22.38 -2.13
N LEU A 64 -2.30 22.17 -1.03
CA LEU A 64 -1.94 21.19 0.00
C LEU A 64 -2.32 19.78 -0.47
N PRO A 65 -1.44 18.78 -0.26
CA PRO A 65 -1.79 17.39 -0.52
C PRO A 65 -2.88 16.93 0.47
N THR A 66 -4.07 16.64 -0.06
CA THR A 66 -5.26 16.22 0.71
C THR A 66 -5.62 14.75 0.49
N LYS A 67 -4.98 14.08 -0.48
CA LYS A 67 -5.37 12.74 -0.93
C LYS A 67 -4.20 11.76 -1.09
N MET A 68 -3.14 11.86 -0.29
CA MET A 68 -2.10 10.82 -0.32
C MET A 68 -2.69 9.48 0.14
N LYS A 69 -2.38 8.41 -0.60
CA LYS A 69 -2.82 7.06 -0.24
C LYS A 69 -1.78 6.39 0.64
N THR A 70 -2.26 5.72 1.69
CA THR A 70 -1.47 4.83 2.53
C THR A 70 -1.33 3.48 1.84
N VAL A 71 -0.16 2.86 1.97
CA VAL A 71 0.07 1.48 1.51
C VAL A 71 -0.47 0.53 2.57
N VAL A 72 -1.26 -0.47 2.17
CA VAL A 72 -1.69 -1.57 3.04
C VAL A 72 -1.14 -2.87 2.45
N LEU A 73 -0.26 -3.54 3.20
CA LEU A 73 0.40 -4.76 2.75
C LEU A 73 -0.40 -5.98 3.19
N ALA A 74 -0.58 -6.94 2.29
CA ALA A 74 -1.20 -8.22 2.61
C ALA A 74 -0.39 -8.98 3.67
N SER A 75 0.94 -8.89 3.65
CA SER A 75 1.78 -9.54 4.69
C SER A 75 1.47 -9.03 6.10
N VAL A 76 1.22 -7.73 6.27
CA VAL A 76 0.88 -7.16 7.58
C VAL A 76 -0.45 -7.71 8.08
N ILE A 77 -1.45 -7.80 7.19
CA ILE A 77 -2.75 -8.38 7.52
C ILE A 77 -2.60 -9.87 7.88
N VAL A 78 -1.78 -10.62 7.14
CA VAL A 78 -1.50 -12.04 7.42
C VAL A 78 -0.83 -12.20 8.78
N ASP A 79 0.18 -11.38 9.08
CA ASP A 79 0.87 -11.41 10.37
C ASP A 79 -0.10 -11.09 11.53
N GLU A 80 -0.94 -10.06 11.38
CA GLU A 80 -1.99 -9.74 12.35
C GLU A 80 -2.96 -10.90 12.56
N MET A 81 -3.44 -11.53 11.50
CA MET A 81 -4.34 -12.68 11.60
C MET A 81 -3.67 -13.88 12.28
N ASN A 82 -2.38 -14.11 12.00
CA ASN A 82 -1.61 -15.16 12.66
C ASN A 82 -1.44 -14.87 14.17
N THR A 83 -1.20 -13.62 14.57
CA THR A 83 -1.13 -13.28 16.01
C THR A 83 -2.47 -13.49 16.72
N LEU A 84 -3.59 -13.14 16.09
CA LEU A 84 -4.94 -13.36 16.63
C LEU A 84 -5.23 -14.86 16.76
N THR A 85 -4.90 -15.63 15.73
CA THR A 85 -5.01 -17.09 15.67
C THR A 85 -4.23 -17.74 16.82
N ASN A 86 -2.97 -17.35 17.01
CA ASN A 86 -2.13 -17.87 18.11
C ASN A 86 -2.70 -17.51 19.48
N THR A 87 -3.25 -16.31 19.63
CA THR A 87 -3.88 -15.87 20.88
C THR A 87 -5.17 -16.66 21.18
N ALA A 88 -5.97 -16.96 20.16
CA ALA A 88 -7.16 -17.79 20.30
C ALA A 88 -6.80 -19.24 20.66
N ALA A 89 -5.80 -19.81 19.99
CA ALA A 89 -5.29 -21.16 20.28
C ALA A 89 -4.78 -21.26 21.73
N ALA A 90 -4.02 -20.27 22.22
CA ALA A 90 -3.55 -20.21 23.60
C ALA A 90 -4.68 -20.17 24.64
N ARG A 91 -5.88 -19.73 24.24
CA ARG A 91 -7.10 -19.71 25.08
C ARG A 91 -7.93 -20.99 24.95
N GLY A 92 -7.43 -22.03 24.29
CA GLY A 92 -8.10 -23.32 24.11
C GLY A 92 -9.14 -23.35 22.98
N TRP A 93 -9.17 -22.34 22.11
CA TRP A 93 -10.06 -22.33 20.96
C TRP A 93 -9.47 -23.19 19.85
N ARG A 94 -10.32 -23.96 19.15
CA ARG A 94 -9.88 -24.67 17.94
C ARG A 94 -9.65 -23.64 16.84
N VAL A 95 -8.44 -23.58 16.31
CA VAL A 95 -8.08 -22.68 15.21
C VAL A 95 -7.66 -23.49 13.99
N ILE A 96 -8.07 -23.02 12.81
CA ILE A 96 -7.71 -23.60 11.52
C ILE A 96 -6.81 -22.57 10.82
N PRO A 97 -5.54 -22.91 10.53
CA PRO A 97 -4.64 -22.04 9.78
C PRO A 97 -5.29 -21.59 8.45
N ILE A 98 -5.17 -20.31 8.11
CA ILE A 98 -5.66 -19.79 6.82
C ILE A 98 -5.00 -20.49 5.64
N GLU A 99 -3.76 -20.94 5.82
CA GLU A 99 -2.97 -21.68 4.81
C GLU A 99 -3.59 -23.05 4.47
N ASP A 100 -4.36 -23.65 5.39
CA ASP A 100 -5.01 -24.95 5.17
C ASP A 100 -6.28 -24.84 4.29
N TYR A 101 -6.76 -23.63 3.98
CA TYR A 101 -7.92 -23.41 3.11
C TYR A 101 -7.55 -23.35 1.61
N PHE A 102 -6.27 -23.42 1.26
CA PHE A 102 -5.77 -23.31 -0.12
C PHE A 102 -5.09 -24.60 -0.61
#